data_AF-A0A3N0DDU1-F1
#
_entry.id   AF-A0A3N0DDU1-F1
#
_cell.length_a   1.000
_cell.length_b   1.000
_cell.length_c   1.000
_cell.angle_alpha   90.00
_cell.angle_beta   90.00
_cell.angle_gamma   90.00
#
_symmetry.space_group_name_H-M   'P 1'
#
loop_
_entity.id
_entity.type
_entity.pdbx_description
1 polymer ?
#
loop_
_entity_poly.entity_id
_entity_poly.type
_entity_poly.pdbx_seq_one_letter_code
_entity_poly.pdbx_strand_id
1 'polypeptide(L)'
;MSWFDEKLHGGATWPGGWTADIQELKNGRNPFAKGLRDFLASAPTTDLKKAVEAACDAYLKSLADPKVSAEETYLASREIAKVAGATRATERELARSAMPGGPLVSDFSVSGLRYTLEYTDAKRLWEIRHSDLLPWPYEASAKKPDYASRQHTTADMVKRTRKAGQEEVKAAVRKASEKANKQLGKHDVAESTIRTLKEAATFYDLSTHVGDHVRVTDRALSQIPQQIAADVRDKGDTYHGKIVRVVVNLRENTSLYDGSGNPVSISSKDITSPLDALDEKLSFSYVNLIFPPEIVVDDHVVETGVVNLAAESSGGKRTFTWLRY
;
A
#
# COMPACT_ATOMS: atom_id res chain seq x y z
N MET A 1 30.33 5.38 -5.89
CA MET A 1 29.41 5.67 -7.00
C MET A 1 28.03 5.82 -6.40
N SER A 2 27.43 7.00 -6.50
CA SER A 2 26.02 7.22 -6.15
C SER A 2 25.17 6.42 -7.14
N TRP A 3 24.38 5.47 -6.65
CA TRP A 3 23.43 4.70 -7.48
C TRP A 3 22.22 5.55 -7.93
N PHE A 4 22.21 6.84 -7.58
CA PHE A 4 21.25 7.84 -8.03
C PHE A 4 21.88 8.65 -9.18
N ASP A 5 21.91 8.08 -10.38
CA ASP A 5 22.23 8.85 -11.59
C ASP A 5 20.93 9.52 -12.07
N GLU A 6 20.81 10.82 -11.80
CA GLU A 6 19.59 11.62 -12.06
C GLU A 6 19.14 11.64 -13.53
N LYS A 7 20.01 11.20 -14.45
CA LYS A 7 19.79 11.30 -15.89
C LYS A 7 18.96 10.18 -16.50
N LEU A 8 18.74 9.06 -15.80
CA LEU A 8 18.00 7.90 -16.35
C LEU A 8 16.53 7.78 -15.89
N HIS A 9 16.08 8.62 -14.94
CA HIS A 9 14.74 8.53 -14.35
C HIS A 9 13.92 9.83 -14.45
N GLY A 10 14.33 10.75 -15.33
CA GLY A 10 13.63 12.00 -15.60
C GLY A 10 12.33 11.79 -16.39
N GLY A 11 11.22 11.61 -15.67
CA GLY A 11 9.88 11.71 -16.22
C GLY A 11 8.88 11.98 -15.11
N ALA A 12 8.28 13.17 -15.11
CA ALA A 12 7.19 13.60 -14.22
C ALA A 12 5.86 12.88 -14.56
N THR A 13 5.91 11.59 -14.87
CA THR A 13 4.77 10.80 -15.30
C THR A 13 4.83 9.44 -14.64
N TRP A 14 3.68 9.01 -14.15
CA TRP A 14 3.50 7.65 -13.69
C TRP A 14 3.97 6.65 -14.76
N PRO A 15 4.65 5.55 -14.38
CA PRO A 15 5.10 4.54 -15.33
C PRO A 15 3.88 3.92 -16.01
N GLY A 16 3.85 3.86 -17.35
CA GLY A 16 2.60 3.78 -18.14
C GLY A 16 1.54 2.73 -17.76
N GLY A 17 1.89 1.63 -17.08
CA GLY A 17 0.91 0.70 -16.51
C GLY A 17 0.01 1.34 -15.46
N TRP A 18 0.55 2.22 -14.62
CA TRP A 18 -0.17 2.95 -13.57
C TRP A 18 -1.26 3.85 -14.11
N THR A 19 -0.99 4.57 -15.20
CA THR A 19 -1.99 5.49 -15.78
C THR A 19 -3.22 4.74 -16.26
N ALA A 20 -3.07 3.53 -16.79
CA ALA A 20 -4.19 2.67 -17.16
C ALA A 20 -4.89 2.08 -15.92
N ASP A 21 -4.12 1.55 -14.97
CA ASP A 21 -4.66 0.89 -13.79
C ASP A 21 -5.46 1.86 -12.89
N ILE A 22 -5.01 3.11 -12.74
CA ILE A 22 -5.70 4.14 -11.94
C ILE A 22 -7.10 4.43 -12.51
N GLN A 23 -7.26 4.46 -13.84
CA GLN A 23 -8.57 4.71 -14.46
C GLN A 23 -9.54 3.54 -14.23
N GLU A 24 -9.02 2.32 -14.14
CA GLU A 24 -9.80 1.11 -13.90
C GLU A 24 -10.15 0.91 -12.41
N LEU A 25 -9.58 1.70 -11.50
CA LEU A 25 -9.82 1.55 -10.06
C LEU A 25 -11.30 1.66 -9.69
N LYS A 26 -12.03 2.62 -10.27
CA LYS A 26 -13.44 2.86 -9.94
C LYS A 26 -14.38 1.77 -10.49
N ASN A 27 -14.05 1.19 -11.64
CA ASN A 27 -14.93 0.31 -12.40
C ASN A 27 -14.54 -1.17 -12.32
N GLY A 28 -13.34 -1.46 -11.82
CA GLY A 28 -12.76 -2.79 -11.81
C GLY A 28 -13.38 -3.78 -10.82
N ARG A 29 -12.72 -4.93 -10.71
CA ARG A 29 -13.04 -6.00 -9.74
C ARG A 29 -12.13 -5.94 -8.50
N ASN A 30 -11.63 -4.76 -8.17
CA ASN A 30 -10.74 -4.51 -7.03
C ASN A 30 -11.55 -4.11 -5.76
N PRO A 31 -10.91 -4.09 -4.58
CA PRO A 31 -11.57 -3.71 -3.32
C PRO A 31 -12.15 -2.29 -3.30
N PHE A 32 -11.52 -1.33 -4.00
CA PHE A 32 -12.00 0.04 -4.09
C PHE A 32 -13.34 0.14 -4.84
N ALA A 33 -13.42 -0.42 -6.06
CA ALA A 33 -14.65 -0.49 -6.84
C ALA A 33 -15.76 -1.25 -6.09
N LYS A 34 -15.41 -2.34 -5.40
CA LYS A 34 -16.37 -3.08 -4.56
C LYS A 34 -16.90 -2.21 -3.42
N GLY A 35 -16.02 -1.52 -2.70
CA GLY A 35 -16.41 -0.60 -1.63
C GLY A 35 -17.35 0.49 -2.09
N LEU A 36 -17.09 1.08 -3.26
CA LEU A 36 -17.96 2.09 -3.85
C LEU A 36 -19.33 1.49 -4.22
N ARG A 37 -19.38 0.34 -4.90
CA ARG A 37 -20.66 -0.32 -5.26
C ARG A 37 -21.49 -0.67 -4.02
N ASP A 38 -20.85 -1.24 -3.01
CA ASP A 38 -21.52 -1.65 -1.76
C ASP A 38 -22.11 -0.41 -1.06
N PHE A 39 -21.34 0.67 -0.96
CA PHE A 39 -21.81 1.93 -0.38
C PHE A 39 -22.98 2.53 -1.18
N LEU A 40 -22.88 2.60 -2.51
CA LEU A 40 -23.93 3.15 -3.36
C LEU A 40 -25.25 2.35 -3.29
N ALA A 41 -25.15 1.05 -3.03
CA ALA A 41 -26.33 0.20 -2.81
C ALA A 41 -27.01 0.50 -1.46
N SER A 42 -26.25 0.82 -0.41
CA SER A 42 -26.77 1.01 0.96
C SER A 42 -27.02 2.47 1.35
N ALA A 43 -26.44 3.44 0.64
CA ALA A 43 -26.49 4.84 1.05
C ALA A 43 -27.93 5.41 1.06
N PRO A 44 -28.32 6.16 2.10
CA PRO A 44 -29.71 6.57 2.36
C PRO A 44 -30.24 7.64 1.39
N THR A 45 -29.38 8.46 0.79
CA THR A 45 -29.80 9.57 -0.07
C THR A 45 -28.99 9.64 -1.36
N THR A 46 -29.63 10.16 -2.42
CA THR A 46 -28.96 10.42 -3.71
C THR A 46 -27.84 11.44 -3.58
N ASP A 47 -27.98 12.44 -2.71
CA ASP A 47 -26.97 13.47 -2.53
C ASP A 47 -25.72 12.92 -1.86
N LEU A 48 -25.87 12.02 -0.87
CA LEU A 48 -24.73 11.34 -0.25
C LEU A 48 -24.01 10.42 -1.26
N LYS A 49 -24.76 9.70 -2.10
CA LYS A 49 -24.19 8.88 -3.18
C LYS A 49 -23.30 9.72 -4.10
N LYS A 50 -23.83 10.84 -4.59
CA LYS A 50 -23.10 11.79 -5.44
C LYS A 50 -21.87 12.37 -4.74
N ALA A 51 -21.98 12.71 -3.45
CA ALA A 51 -20.87 13.26 -2.68
C ALA A 51 -19.73 12.24 -2.52
N VAL A 52 -20.03 10.98 -2.22
CA VAL A 52 -19.01 9.93 -2.11
C VAL A 52 -18.40 9.59 -3.47
N GLU A 53 -19.19 9.56 -4.54
CA GLU A 53 -18.65 9.40 -5.91
C GLU A 53 -17.70 10.53 -6.27
N ALA A 54 -18.06 11.78 -5.95
CA ALA A 54 -17.20 12.94 -6.19
C ALA A 54 -15.90 12.89 -5.37
N ALA A 55 -15.96 12.44 -4.11
CA ALA A 55 -14.76 12.23 -3.29
C ALA A 55 -13.85 11.15 -3.88
N CYS A 56 -14.43 10.04 -4.38
CA CYS A 56 -13.69 9.00 -5.08
C CYS A 56 -13.01 9.53 -6.35
N ASP A 57 -13.72 10.34 -7.14
CA ASP A 57 -13.17 10.95 -8.37
C ASP A 57 -12.05 11.94 -8.07
N ALA A 58 -12.19 12.74 -7.00
CA ALA A 58 -11.15 13.65 -6.53
C ALA A 58 -9.88 12.89 -6.11
N TYR A 59 -10.03 11.78 -5.37
CA TYR A 59 -8.92 10.90 -5.02
C TYR A 59 -8.23 10.32 -6.25
N LEU A 60 -8.97 9.77 -7.23
CA LEU A 60 -8.36 9.20 -8.44
C LEU A 60 -7.67 10.24 -9.29
N LYS A 61 -8.23 11.45 -9.38
CA LYS A 61 -7.60 12.59 -10.07
C LYS A 61 -6.30 12.99 -9.38
N SER A 62 -6.32 13.11 -8.05
CA SER A 62 -5.15 13.41 -7.23
C SER A 62 -4.06 12.35 -7.40
N LEU A 63 -4.43 11.07 -7.32
CA LEU A 63 -3.53 9.94 -7.53
C LEU A 63 -2.89 9.95 -8.92
N ALA A 64 -3.68 10.20 -9.97
CA ALA A 64 -3.21 10.22 -11.35
C ALA A 64 -2.31 11.42 -11.69
N ASP A 65 -2.46 12.54 -10.99
CA ASP A 65 -1.69 13.75 -11.26
C ASP A 65 -0.29 13.69 -10.62
N PRO A 66 0.79 13.63 -11.42
CA PRO A 66 2.17 13.58 -10.90
C PRO A 66 2.62 14.89 -10.24
N LYS A 67 1.87 15.99 -10.39
CA LYS A 67 2.17 17.28 -9.74
C LYS A 67 1.51 17.42 -8.37
N VAL A 68 0.50 16.61 -8.08
CA VAL A 68 -0.16 16.58 -6.77
C VAL A 68 0.67 15.68 -5.86
N SER A 69 0.90 16.09 -4.62
CA SER A 69 1.71 15.32 -3.67
C SER A 69 1.00 14.04 -3.18
N ALA A 70 1.75 13.08 -2.65
CA ALA A 70 1.20 11.91 -1.96
C ALA A 70 0.45 12.31 -0.69
N GLU A 71 0.79 13.45 -0.07
CA GLU A 71 0.04 14.02 1.05
C GLU A 71 -1.36 14.49 0.63
N GLU A 72 -1.44 15.30 -0.42
CA GLU A 72 -2.74 15.74 -0.95
C GLU A 72 -3.57 14.54 -1.45
N THR A 73 -2.92 13.51 -1.99
CA THR A 73 -3.57 12.24 -2.36
C THR A 73 -4.09 11.49 -1.14
N TYR A 74 -3.31 11.46 -0.04
CA TYR A 74 -3.73 10.88 1.24
C TYR A 74 -4.96 11.60 1.80
N LEU A 75 -4.96 12.93 1.84
CA LEU A 75 -6.09 13.72 2.34
C LEU A 75 -7.34 13.50 1.48
N ALA A 76 -7.20 13.41 0.15
CA ALA A 76 -8.31 13.05 -0.73
C ALA A 76 -8.89 11.66 -0.41
N SER A 77 -8.04 10.69 -0.04
CA SER A 77 -8.50 9.37 0.39
C SER A 77 -9.27 9.41 1.73
N ARG A 78 -8.87 10.29 2.66
CA ARG A 78 -9.54 10.50 3.95
C ARG A 78 -10.89 11.20 3.78
N GLU A 79 -11.01 12.08 2.79
CA GLU A 79 -12.29 12.74 2.48
C GLU A 79 -13.36 11.73 2.07
N ILE A 80 -13.00 10.64 1.37
CA ILE A 80 -13.94 9.54 1.08
C ILE A 80 -14.53 8.99 2.38
N ALA A 81 -13.66 8.73 3.37
CA ALA A 81 -14.09 8.17 4.65
C ALA A 81 -15.04 9.11 5.38
N LYS A 82 -14.66 10.38 5.49
CA LYS A 82 -15.44 11.45 6.15
C LYS A 82 -16.80 11.66 5.49
N VAL A 83 -16.86 11.80 4.16
CA VAL A 83 -18.13 11.99 3.45
C VAL A 83 -19.02 10.76 3.62
N ALA A 84 -18.47 9.55 3.49
CA ALA A 84 -19.21 8.31 3.70
C ALA A 84 -19.61 8.07 5.17
N GLY A 85 -19.01 8.75 6.14
CA GLY A 85 -19.38 8.69 7.56
C GLY A 85 -20.33 9.80 8.02
N ALA A 86 -20.67 10.75 7.15
CA ALA A 86 -21.39 11.98 7.50
C ALA A 86 -22.77 11.74 8.12
N THR A 87 -23.38 10.57 7.86
CA THR A 87 -24.72 10.22 8.34
C THR A 87 -24.76 9.64 9.74
N ARG A 88 -23.62 9.24 10.32
CA ARG A 88 -23.57 8.52 11.61
C ARG A 88 -22.76 9.24 12.69
N ALA A 89 -21.80 10.06 12.28
CA ALA A 89 -20.77 10.61 13.17
C ALA A 89 -21.09 12.05 13.54
N THR A 90 -20.76 12.44 14.76
CA THR A 90 -20.80 13.85 15.17
C THR A 90 -19.80 14.68 14.36
N GLU A 91 -20.04 15.98 14.25
CA GLU A 91 -19.11 16.90 13.57
C GLU A 91 -17.67 16.81 14.12
N ARG A 92 -17.55 16.60 15.44
CA ARG A 92 -16.25 16.39 16.11
C ARG A 92 -15.57 15.09 15.69
N GLU A 93 -16.32 14.00 15.55
CA GLU A 93 -15.78 12.72 15.08
C GLU A 93 -15.38 12.77 13.61
N LEU A 94 -16.17 13.46 12.78
CA LEU A 94 -15.84 13.70 11.37
C LEU A 94 -14.60 14.58 11.23
N ALA A 95 -14.49 15.65 12.01
CA ALA A 95 -13.31 16.50 12.05
C ALA A 95 -12.07 15.69 12.47
N ARG A 96 -12.18 14.86 13.52
CA ARG A 96 -11.10 13.94 13.92
C ARG A 96 -10.77 12.93 12.83
N SER A 97 -11.76 12.38 12.13
CA SER A 97 -11.56 11.45 11.01
C SER A 97 -10.95 12.12 9.78
N ALA A 98 -10.95 13.44 9.67
CA ALA A 98 -10.28 14.15 8.58
C ALA A 98 -8.79 14.43 8.88
N MET A 99 -8.39 14.45 10.16
CA MET A 99 -7.00 14.72 10.56
C MET A 99 -6.06 13.52 10.27
N PRO A 100 -4.78 13.78 9.95
CA PRO A 100 -3.73 12.76 9.99
C PRO A 100 -3.73 12.01 11.33
N GLY A 101 -3.55 10.68 11.30
CA GLY A 101 -3.61 9.86 12.52
C GLY A 101 -4.99 9.68 13.15
N GLY A 102 -6.01 10.40 12.71
CA GLY A 102 -7.34 10.31 13.30
C GLY A 102 -8.03 8.96 13.04
N PRO A 103 -8.95 8.50 13.93
CA PRO A 103 -9.72 7.29 13.69
C PRO A 103 -10.63 7.46 12.48
N LEU A 104 -10.69 6.45 11.60
CA LEU A 104 -11.57 6.44 10.44
C LEU A 104 -13.01 6.18 10.87
N VAL A 105 -13.89 7.15 10.60
CA VAL A 105 -15.33 6.99 10.80
C VAL A 105 -16.01 7.00 9.44
N SER A 106 -16.27 5.81 8.88
CA SER A 106 -16.87 5.64 7.55
C SER A 106 -17.76 4.40 7.41
N ASP A 107 -18.84 4.53 6.62
CA ASP A 107 -19.62 3.40 6.09
C ASP A 107 -19.03 2.84 4.79
N PHE A 108 -17.96 3.44 4.26
CA PHE A 108 -17.21 2.87 3.15
C PHE A 108 -16.45 1.62 3.61
N SER A 109 -16.31 0.64 2.72
CA SER A 109 -15.66 -0.63 3.10
C SER A 109 -14.22 -0.41 3.54
N VAL A 110 -13.84 -1.01 4.68
CA VAL A 110 -12.48 -0.95 5.23
C VAL A 110 -11.45 -1.44 4.21
N SER A 111 -11.75 -2.53 3.50
CA SER A 111 -10.86 -3.06 2.46
C SER A 111 -10.65 -2.06 1.31
N GLY A 112 -11.68 -1.30 0.93
CA GLY A 112 -11.56 -0.26 -0.09
C GLY A 112 -10.72 0.93 0.37
N LEU A 113 -10.89 1.39 1.62
CA LEU A 113 -10.05 2.45 2.21
C LEU A 113 -8.60 1.99 2.43
N ARG A 114 -8.38 0.70 2.71
CA ARG A 114 -7.01 0.17 2.79
C ARG A 114 -6.31 0.22 1.43
N TYR A 115 -7.05 -0.15 0.38
CA TYR A 115 -6.56 -0.13 -0.98
C TYR A 115 -6.18 1.29 -1.45
N THR A 116 -6.92 2.34 -1.07
CA THR A 116 -6.53 3.72 -1.41
C THR A 116 -5.21 4.13 -0.78
N LEU A 117 -4.95 3.68 0.44
CA LEU A 117 -3.71 3.97 1.17
C LEU A 117 -2.51 3.27 0.53
N GLU A 118 -2.64 2.02 0.08
CA GLU A 118 -1.57 1.29 -0.63
C GLU A 118 -1.12 2.01 -1.92
N TYR A 119 -2.07 2.55 -2.69
CA TYR A 119 -1.77 3.36 -3.88
C TYR A 119 -1.16 4.72 -3.53
N THR A 120 -1.58 5.30 -2.40
CA THR A 120 -1.01 6.55 -1.90
C THR A 120 0.43 6.35 -1.41
N ASP A 121 0.70 5.26 -0.71
CA ASP A 121 2.04 4.89 -0.25
C ASP A 121 2.95 4.59 -1.44
N ALA A 122 2.43 3.95 -2.48
CA ALA A 122 3.18 3.76 -3.71
C ALA A 122 3.49 5.07 -4.44
N LYS A 123 2.58 6.05 -4.42
CA LYS A 123 2.85 7.41 -4.91
C LYS A 123 3.95 8.07 -4.11
N ARG A 124 3.91 7.95 -2.79
CA ARG A 124 4.95 8.47 -1.90
C ARG A 124 6.32 7.86 -2.23
N LEU A 125 6.38 6.53 -2.38
CA LEU A 125 7.60 5.83 -2.81
C LEU A 125 8.10 6.32 -4.18
N TRP A 126 7.19 6.59 -5.11
CA TRP A 126 7.53 7.17 -6.41
C TRP A 126 8.13 8.59 -6.29
N GLU A 127 7.54 9.46 -5.47
CA GLU A 127 8.02 10.83 -5.22
C GLU A 127 9.45 10.85 -4.67
N ILE A 128 9.76 9.90 -3.78
CA ILE A 128 11.11 9.74 -3.23
C ILE A 128 12.05 8.91 -4.11
N ARG A 129 11.70 8.72 -5.39
CA ARG A 129 12.49 8.01 -6.41
C ARG A 129 12.70 6.51 -6.15
N HIS A 130 11.93 5.90 -5.25
CA HIS A 130 11.82 4.44 -5.08
C HIS A 130 10.82 3.84 -6.09
N SER A 131 11.07 4.11 -7.38
CA SER A 131 10.17 3.78 -8.49
C SER A 131 10.28 2.34 -9.01
N ASP A 132 11.15 1.54 -8.40
CA ASP A 132 11.33 0.14 -8.74
C ASP A 132 10.14 -0.71 -8.28
N LEU A 133 9.37 -0.29 -7.28
CA LEU A 133 8.17 -1.03 -6.87
C LEU A 133 6.99 -0.78 -7.81
N LEU A 134 6.29 -1.87 -8.13
CA LEU A 134 5.00 -1.89 -8.79
C LEU A 134 3.97 -2.49 -7.84
N PRO A 135 2.79 -1.87 -7.66
CA PRO A 135 1.67 -2.47 -6.97
C PRO A 135 1.30 -3.72 -7.73
N TRP A 136 1.18 -4.81 -6.97
CA TRP A 136 0.62 -6.04 -7.47
C TRP A 136 -0.73 -6.25 -6.77
N PRO A 137 -1.72 -6.88 -7.40
CA PRO A 137 -2.94 -7.24 -6.69
C PRO A 137 -2.59 -8.13 -5.48
N TYR A 138 -2.68 -7.52 -4.29
CA TYR A 138 -2.51 -8.19 -3.01
C TYR A 138 -3.64 -9.18 -2.77
N GLU A 139 -3.28 -10.32 -2.17
CA GLU A 139 -4.25 -11.31 -1.73
C GLU A 139 -3.97 -11.70 -0.26
N ALA A 140 -4.73 -11.08 0.64
CA ALA A 140 -4.57 -11.27 2.08
C ALA A 140 -4.69 -12.74 2.54
N SER A 141 -5.62 -13.50 1.94
CA SER A 141 -5.81 -14.92 2.27
C SER A 141 -4.61 -15.79 1.91
N ALA A 142 -3.85 -15.41 0.89
CA ALA A 142 -2.69 -16.15 0.43
C ALA A 142 -1.36 -15.55 0.92
N LYS A 143 -1.39 -14.50 1.75
CA LYS A 143 -0.19 -13.79 2.25
C LYS A 143 0.79 -13.43 1.12
N LYS A 144 0.26 -12.96 -0.01
CA LYS A 144 1.07 -12.58 -1.18
C LYS A 144 1.57 -11.13 -1.04
N PRO A 145 2.63 -10.71 -1.74
CA PRO A 145 3.16 -9.36 -1.56
C PRO A 145 2.25 -8.27 -2.17
N ASP A 146 2.29 -7.08 -1.56
CA ASP A 146 1.62 -5.86 -2.07
C ASP A 146 2.35 -5.26 -3.27
N TYR A 147 3.66 -5.50 -3.36
CA TYR A 147 4.53 -4.93 -4.38
C TYR A 147 5.49 -5.96 -4.97
N ALA A 148 6.01 -5.63 -6.14
CA ALA A 148 7.17 -6.30 -6.72
C ALA A 148 8.14 -5.34 -7.40
N SER A 149 9.40 -5.75 -7.49
CA SER A 149 10.44 -4.91 -8.11
C SER A 149 10.48 -5.06 -9.63
N ARG A 150 10.40 -3.95 -10.35
CA ARG A 150 10.58 -3.81 -11.80
C ARG A 150 11.93 -4.29 -12.29
N GLN A 151 12.99 -3.99 -11.54
CA GLN A 151 14.35 -4.36 -11.93
C GLN A 151 14.53 -5.87 -12.01
N HIS A 152 13.68 -6.61 -11.30
CA HIS A 152 13.68 -8.07 -11.23
C HIS A 152 12.39 -8.70 -11.79
N THR A 153 11.54 -7.88 -12.45
CA THR A 153 10.34 -8.33 -13.16
C THR A 153 10.56 -8.16 -14.65
N THR A 154 10.83 -9.26 -15.35
CA THR A 154 11.01 -9.21 -16.82
C THR A 154 9.65 -9.14 -17.53
N ALA A 155 9.60 -8.51 -18.71
CA ALA A 155 8.39 -8.53 -19.56
C ALA A 155 7.93 -9.97 -19.87
N ASP A 156 8.88 -10.90 -19.95
CA ASP A 156 8.62 -12.33 -20.10
C ASP A 156 8.01 -12.98 -18.86
N MET A 157 8.37 -12.55 -17.64
CA MET A 157 7.69 -12.99 -16.42
C MET A 157 6.24 -12.53 -16.41
N VAL A 158 5.98 -11.25 -16.71
CA VAL A 158 4.60 -10.72 -16.78
C VAL A 158 3.77 -11.48 -17.83
N LYS A 159 4.36 -11.76 -19.01
CA LYS A 159 3.71 -12.53 -20.07
C LYS A 159 3.46 -13.98 -19.67
N ARG A 160 4.41 -14.63 -18.98
CA ARG A 160 4.28 -16.00 -18.47
C ARG A 160 3.21 -16.09 -17.37
N THR A 161 3.16 -15.15 -16.44
CA THR A 161 2.13 -15.05 -15.41
C THR A 161 0.74 -14.92 -16.01
N ARG A 162 0.54 -13.99 -16.95
CA ARG A 162 -0.74 -13.80 -17.64
C ARG A 162 -1.14 -15.05 -18.44
N LYS A 163 -0.19 -15.67 -19.14
CA LYS A 163 -0.43 -16.90 -19.92
C LYS A 163 -0.79 -18.09 -19.02
N ALA A 164 -0.08 -18.27 -17.91
CA ALA A 164 -0.39 -19.31 -16.92
C ALA A 164 -1.77 -19.11 -16.29
N GLY A 165 -2.10 -17.87 -15.91
CA GLY A 165 -3.44 -17.51 -15.44
C GLY A 165 -4.53 -17.84 -16.46
N GLN A 166 -4.32 -17.53 -17.75
CA GLN A 166 -5.28 -17.80 -18.82
C GLN A 166 -5.46 -19.30 -19.12
N GLU A 167 -4.38 -20.08 -19.20
CA GLU A 167 -4.45 -21.51 -19.55
C GLU A 167 -5.01 -22.37 -18.41
N GLU A 168 -4.70 -22.06 -17.16
CA GLU A 168 -5.27 -22.78 -16.02
C GLU A 168 -6.73 -22.41 -15.74
N VAL A 169 -7.14 -21.16 -16.04
CA VAL A 169 -8.55 -20.77 -16.01
C VAL A 169 -9.35 -21.57 -17.02
N LYS A 170 -8.86 -21.76 -18.25
CA LYS A 170 -9.50 -22.68 -19.21
C LYS A 170 -9.65 -24.09 -18.64
N ALA A 171 -8.65 -24.60 -17.92
CA ALA A 171 -8.70 -25.93 -17.31
C ALA A 171 -9.68 -26.01 -16.12
N ALA A 172 -9.72 -25.00 -15.27
CA ALA A 172 -10.63 -24.91 -14.11
C ALA A 172 -12.09 -24.66 -14.54
N VAL A 173 -12.29 -23.79 -15.54
CA VAL A 173 -13.58 -23.54 -16.20
C VAL A 173 -14.08 -24.78 -16.88
N ARG A 174 -13.26 -25.50 -17.65
CA ARG A 174 -13.65 -26.78 -18.25
C ARG A 174 -14.12 -27.79 -17.18
N LYS A 175 -13.43 -27.87 -16.04
CA LYS A 175 -13.81 -28.73 -14.90
C LYS A 175 -15.08 -28.27 -14.16
N ALA A 176 -15.36 -26.96 -14.16
CA ALA A 176 -16.55 -26.36 -13.53
C ALA A 176 -17.78 -26.32 -14.45
N SER A 177 -17.57 -26.14 -15.77
CA SER A 177 -18.59 -26.16 -16.82
C SER A 177 -19.19 -27.56 -17.02
N GLU A 178 -18.41 -28.62 -16.76
CA GLU A 178 -18.95 -29.99 -16.67
C GLU A 178 -19.90 -30.19 -15.48
N LYS A 179 -19.90 -29.28 -14.48
CA LYS A 179 -20.68 -29.42 -13.23
C LYS A 179 -21.76 -28.35 -13.04
N ALA A 180 -21.70 -27.20 -13.71
CA ALA A 180 -22.52 -26.03 -13.39
C ALA A 180 -23.28 -25.44 -14.60
N ASN A 181 -24.26 -26.18 -15.12
CA ASN A 181 -25.10 -25.72 -16.22
C ASN A 181 -26.33 -24.89 -15.79
N LYS A 182 -26.29 -24.12 -14.68
CA LYS A 182 -27.48 -23.38 -14.19
C LYS A 182 -27.30 -21.99 -13.55
N GLN A 183 -26.12 -21.39 -13.43
CA GLN A 183 -25.97 -20.05 -12.81
C GLN A 183 -24.88 -19.21 -13.48
N LEU A 184 -25.16 -18.73 -14.70
CA LEU A 184 -24.21 -17.96 -15.54
C LEU A 184 -23.59 -16.75 -14.83
N GLY A 185 -24.31 -16.03 -13.97
CA GLY A 185 -23.77 -14.84 -13.28
C GLY A 185 -22.79 -15.12 -12.13
N LYS A 186 -22.84 -16.29 -11.49
CA LYS A 186 -21.90 -16.66 -10.41
C LYS A 186 -20.63 -17.32 -10.95
N HIS A 187 -20.71 -17.92 -12.13
CA HIS A 187 -19.59 -18.57 -12.79
C HIS A 187 -18.49 -17.57 -13.16
N ASP A 188 -18.85 -16.43 -13.76
CA ASP A 188 -17.89 -15.39 -14.18
C ASP A 188 -17.14 -14.72 -13.02
N VAL A 189 -17.78 -14.68 -11.84
CA VAL A 189 -17.17 -14.15 -10.60
C VAL A 189 -16.20 -15.17 -10.01
N ALA A 190 -16.58 -16.46 -10.00
CA ALA A 190 -15.70 -17.54 -9.56
C ALA A 190 -14.47 -17.67 -10.47
N GLU A 191 -14.66 -17.61 -11.79
CA GLU A 191 -13.61 -17.72 -12.78
C GLU A 191 -12.57 -16.59 -12.67
N SER A 192 -13.05 -15.35 -12.56
CA SER A 192 -12.16 -14.19 -12.41
C SER A 192 -11.42 -14.20 -11.08
N THR A 193 -12.06 -14.65 -10.00
CA THR A 193 -11.38 -14.81 -8.72
C THR A 193 -10.27 -15.84 -8.86
N ILE A 194 -10.58 -17.03 -9.39
CA ILE A 194 -9.58 -18.10 -9.63
C ILE A 194 -8.42 -17.60 -10.49
N ARG A 195 -8.70 -16.83 -11.55
CA ARG A 195 -7.67 -16.22 -12.41
C ARG A 195 -6.72 -15.33 -11.61
N THR A 196 -7.27 -14.36 -10.87
CA THR A 196 -6.46 -13.42 -10.08
C THR A 196 -5.62 -14.15 -9.03
N LEU A 197 -6.20 -15.15 -8.35
CA LEU A 197 -5.48 -15.98 -7.36
C LEU A 197 -4.28 -16.68 -7.99
N LYS A 198 -4.45 -17.24 -9.19
CA LYS A 198 -3.42 -17.99 -9.92
C LYS A 198 -2.36 -17.11 -10.54
N GLU A 199 -2.74 -15.97 -11.10
CA GLU A 199 -1.80 -14.95 -11.57
C GLU A 199 -0.94 -14.46 -10.40
N ALA A 200 -1.54 -14.19 -9.24
CA ALA A 200 -0.79 -13.77 -8.06
C ALA A 200 0.14 -14.88 -7.53
N ALA A 201 -0.27 -16.16 -7.59
CA ALA A 201 0.59 -17.28 -7.20
C ALA A 201 1.78 -17.47 -8.15
N THR A 202 1.54 -17.46 -9.45
CA THR A 202 2.59 -17.59 -10.46
C THR A 202 3.57 -16.42 -10.40
N PHE A 203 3.05 -15.21 -10.18
CA PHE A 203 3.86 -14.03 -10.01
C PHE A 203 4.76 -14.11 -8.78
N TYR A 204 4.21 -14.60 -7.67
CA TYR A 204 4.96 -14.84 -6.45
C TYR A 204 6.11 -15.83 -6.69
N ASP A 205 5.84 -16.96 -7.33
CA ASP A 205 6.86 -17.98 -7.59
C ASP A 205 8.03 -17.44 -8.42
N LEU A 206 7.73 -16.59 -9.41
CA LEU A 206 8.74 -16.01 -10.30
C LEU A 206 9.50 -14.81 -9.69
N SER A 207 8.91 -14.12 -8.71
CA SER A 207 9.50 -12.90 -8.14
C SER A 207 10.61 -13.22 -7.15
N THR A 208 11.80 -12.65 -7.35
CA THR A 208 12.92 -12.75 -6.39
C THR A 208 12.95 -11.59 -5.39
N HIS A 209 12.34 -10.46 -5.76
CA HIS A 209 12.25 -9.25 -4.94
C HIS A 209 10.79 -8.86 -4.78
N VAL A 210 10.33 -8.82 -3.55
CA VAL A 210 8.93 -8.56 -3.19
C VAL A 210 8.86 -7.44 -2.18
N GLY A 211 7.72 -6.73 -2.15
CA GLY A 211 7.45 -5.73 -1.15
C GLY A 211 6.10 -5.93 -0.47
N ASP A 212 6.00 -5.54 0.78
CA ASP A 212 4.79 -5.72 1.58
C ASP A 212 4.63 -4.57 2.59
N HIS A 213 3.40 -4.22 2.92
CA HIS A 213 3.10 -3.23 3.93
C HIS A 213 2.82 -3.84 5.28
N VAL A 214 3.21 -3.07 6.29
CA VAL A 214 2.79 -3.26 7.66
C VAL A 214 2.28 -1.93 8.19
N ARG A 215 1.23 -1.99 9.00
CA ARG A 215 0.67 -0.80 9.65
C ARG A 215 0.84 -0.93 11.14
N VAL A 216 1.40 0.09 11.74
CA VAL A 216 1.56 0.16 13.19
C VAL A 216 0.55 1.17 13.71
N THR A 217 -0.66 0.71 14.00
CA THR A 217 -1.75 1.55 14.55
C THR A 217 -1.94 1.28 16.04
N ASP A 218 -2.43 2.27 16.78
CA ASP A 218 -2.83 2.12 18.19
C ASP A 218 -1.75 1.49 19.10
N ARG A 219 -0.49 1.89 18.90
CA ARG A 219 0.65 1.46 19.73
C ARG A 219 1.19 2.63 20.50
N ALA A 220 1.40 2.44 21.80
CA ALA A 220 2.07 3.44 22.62
C ALA A 220 3.46 3.76 22.05
N LEU A 221 3.92 5.00 22.21
CA LEU A 221 5.18 5.48 21.64
C LEU A 221 6.37 4.55 21.94
N SER A 222 6.45 4.03 23.17
CA SER A 222 7.50 3.11 23.63
C SER A 222 7.44 1.71 23.03
N GLN A 223 6.31 1.31 22.42
CA GLN A 223 6.09 0.00 21.82
C GLN A 223 6.28 -0.01 20.30
N ILE A 224 6.25 1.18 19.67
CA ILE A 224 6.36 1.33 18.22
C ILE A 224 7.62 0.63 17.70
N PRO A 225 8.83 0.83 18.25
CA PRO A 225 10.02 0.22 17.68
C PRO A 225 10.01 -1.31 17.69
N GLN A 226 9.54 -1.93 18.77
CA GLN A 226 9.47 -3.39 18.86
C GLN A 226 8.39 -3.95 17.94
N GLN A 227 7.27 -3.24 17.76
CA GLN A 227 6.24 -3.63 16.81
C GLN A 227 6.77 -3.57 15.38
N ILE A 228 7.48 -2.50 15.00
CA ILE A 228 8.11 -2.38 13.68
C ILE A 228 9.03 -3.58 13.43
N ALA A 229 9.91 -3.92 14.38
CA ALA A 229 10.82 -5.05 14.23
C ALA A 229 10.10 -6.41 14.16
N ALA A 230 9.03 -6.60 14.93
CA ALA A 230 8.22 -7.81 14.89
C ALA A 230 7.52 -7.97 13.54
N ASP A 231 6.91 -6.89 13.03
CA ASP A 231 6.21 -6.88 11.75
C ASP A 231 7.17 -7.10 10.58
N VAL A 232 8.32 -6.42 10.60
CA VAL A 232 9.39 -6.64 9.60
C VAL A 232 9.83 -8.11 9.62
N ARG A 233 10.10 -8.68 10.80
CA ARG A 233 10.48 -10.09 10.94
C ARG A 233 9.43 -11.03 10.34
N ASP A 234 8.15 -10.83 10.68
CA ASP A 234 7.04 -11.64 10.17
C ASP A 234 6.97 -11.61 8.64
N LYS A 235 7.26 -10.47 8.01
CA LYS A 235 7.35 -10.38 6.55
C LYS A 235 8.56 -11.12 5.99
N GLY A 236 9.72 -11.03 6.64
CA GLY A 236 10.89 -11.82 6.25
C GLY A 236 10.64 -13.33 6.31
N ASP A 237 9.96 -13.79 7.38
CA ASP A 237 9.60 -15.19 7.56
C ASP A 237 8.51 -15.63 6.56
N THR A 238 7.58 -14.74 6.20
CA THR A 238 6.53 -15.04 5.21
C THR A 238 7.11 -15.27 3.81
N TYR A 239 8.25 -14.64 3.48
CA TYR A 239 8.83 -14.63 2.13
C TYR A 239 10.19 -15.31 2.05
N HIS A 240 10.30 -16.52 2.60
CA HIS A 240 11.53 -17.31 2.55
C HIS A 240 12.15 -17.41 1.15
N GLY A 241 13.47 -17.19 1.08
CA GLY A 241 14.25 -17.27 -0.16
C GLY A 241 14.03 -16.09 -1.12
N LYS A 242 13.28 -15.06 -0.72
CA LYS A 242 13.12 -13.82 -1.46
C LYS A 242 13.81 -12.68 -0.74
N ILE A 243 14.14 -11.65 -1.51
CA ILE A 243 14.60 -10.39 -0.99
C ILE A 243 13.38 -9.51 -0.72
N VAL A 244 13.21 -9.10 0.53
CA VAL A 244 11.98 -8.43 0.98
C VAL A 244 12.23 -6.94 1.19
N ARG A 245 11.31 -6.10 0.70
CA ARG A 245 11.19 -4.69 1.09
C ARG A 245 9.94 -4.53 1.95
N VAL A 246 10.07 -3.93 3.12
CA VAL A 246 8.91 -3.69 3.99
C VAL A 246 8.58 -2.20 3.98
N VAL A 247 7.30 -1.86 3.82
CA VAL A 247 6.79 -0.50 3.94
C VAL A 247 6.00 -0.42 5.24
N VAL A 248 6.56 0.25 6.23
CA VAL A 248 5.98 0.42 7.56
C VAL A 248 5.24 1.75 7.58
N ASN A 249 3.92 1.69 7.60
CA ASN A 249 3.08 2.87 7.70
C ASN A 249 2.74 3.16 9.18
N LEU A 250 3.22 4.32 9.64
CA LEU A 250 3.03 4.83 11.00
C LEU A 250 1.99 5.97 11.06
N ARG A 251 1.46 6.42 9.90
CA ARG A 251 0.58 7.59 9.81
C ARG A 251 -0.68 7.51 10.63
N GLU A 252 -1.23 6.30 10.74
CA GLU A 252 -2.48 6.05 11.47
C GLU A 252 -2.22 5.83 12.98
N ASN A 253 -0.99 6.03 13.46
CA ASN A 253 -0.67 5.89 14.88
C ASN A 253 -0.90 7.20 15.65
N THR A 254 -1.98 7.25 16.42
CA THR A 254 -2.32 8.43 17.23
C THR A 254 -1.27 8.76 18.29
N SER A 255 -0.46 7.80 18.74
CA SER A 255 0.57 8.04 19.76
C SER A 255 1.77 8.82 19.25
N LEU A 256 1.82 9.11 17.95
CA LEU A 256 2.77 10.06 17.36
C LEU A 256 2.36 11.53 17.57
N TYR A 257 1.22 11.75 18.20
CA TYR A 257 0.71 13.06 18.56
C TYR A 257 0.41 13.13 20.06
N ASP A 258 0.66 14.29 20.67
CA ASP A 258 0.30 14.54 22.06
C ASP A 258 -1.21 14.79 22.24
N GLY A 259 -1.66 14.98 23.47
CA GLY A 259 -3.07 15.24 23.79
C GLY A 259 -3.64 16.54 23.20
N SER A 260 -2.78 17.42 22.68
CA SER A 260 -3.12 18.66 21.98
C SER A 260 -3.03 18.53 20.47
N GLY A 261 -2.61 17.36 19.95
CA GLY A 261 -2.42 17.11 18.52
C GLY A 261 -1.07 17.54 17.98
N ASN A 262 -0.09 17.88 18.82
CA ASN A 262 1.26 18.23 18.35
C ASN A 262 2.07 16.96 18.09
N PRO A 263 2.94 16.92 17.07
CA PRO A 263 3.83 15.81 16.81
C PRO A 263 4.79 15.57 17.98
N VAL A 264 5.00 14.31 18.35
CA VAL A 264 5.99 13.92 19.37
C VAL A 264 7.35 13.64 18.73
N SER A 265 8.44 13.84 19.50
CA SER A 265 9.79 13.52 19.05
C SER A 265 10.14 12.05 19.30
N ILE A 266 10.78 11.41 18.32
CA ILE A 266 11.28 10.03 18.40
C ILE A 266 12.77 10.02 18.10
N SER A 267 13.55 9.19 18.80
CA SER A 267 14.93 8.96 18.40
C SER A 267 15.00 7.94 17.26
N SER A 268 15.80 8.24 16.22
CA SER A 268 16.08 7.25 15.19
C SER A 268 16.66 5.98 15.80
N LYS A 269 17.54 6.11 16.79
CA LYS A 269 18.19 4.99 17.47
C LYS A 269 17.18 4.01 18.08
N ASP A 270 16.07 4.52 18.60
CA ASP A 270 15.03 3.67 19.18
C ASP A 270 14.38 2.79 18.12
N ILE A 271 14.16 3.32 16.91
CA ILE A 271 13.59 2.60 15.77
C ILE A 271 14.61 1.62 15.17
N THR A 272 15.87 2.02 15.09
CA THR A 272 16.89 1.29 14.33
C THR A 272 17.53 0.17 15.12
N SER A 273 17.73 0.32 16.44
CA SER A 273 18.36 -0.70 17.27
C SER A 273 17.62 -2.06 17.24
N PRO A 274 16.27 -2.12 17.27
CA PRO A 274 15.53 -3.37 17.12
C PRO A 274 15.63 -3.99 15.72
N LEU A 275 15.70 -3.16 14.67
CA LEU A 275 15.86 -3.62 13.29
C LEU A 275 17.28 -4.14 13.03
N ASP A 276 18.27 -3.49 13.62
CA ASP A 276 19.68 -3.89 13.59
C ASP A 276 19.90 -5.31 14.14
N ALA A 277 19.06 -5.75 15.08
CA ALA A 277 19.08 -7.10 15.66
C ALA A 277 18.47 -8.18 14.73
N LEU A 278 17.89 -7.78 13.58
CA LEU A 278 17.35 -8.68 12.56
C LEU A 278 18.35 -8.97 11.42
N ASP A 279 19.43 -8.20 11.32
CA ASP A 279 20.35 -8.08 10.16
C ASP A 279 21.05 -9.38 9.75
N GLU A 280 21.14 -10.37 10.63
CA GLU A 280 21.78 -11.67 10.33
C GLU A 280 20.76 -12.79 10.06
N LYS A 281 19.47 -12.49 10.18
CA LYS A 281 18.42 -13.52 10.21
C LYS A 281 17.58 -13.54 8.94
N LEU A 282 17.57 -12.47 8.15
CA LEU A 282 16.59 -12.26 7.09
C LEU A 282 17.17 -11.50 5.89
N SER A 283 16.82 -11.91 4.68
CA SER A 283 17.23 -11.25 3.43
C SER A 283 16.32 -10.05 3.10
N PHE A 284 16.59 -8.89 3.69
CA PHE A 284 15.87 -7.64 3.39
C PHE A 284 16.66 -6.73 2.48
N SER A 285 16.02 -6.04 1.53
CA SER A 285 16.66 -4.90 0.86
C SER A 285 16.47 -3.60 1.62
N TYR A 286 15.25 -3.29 2.07
CA TYR A 286 14.92 -1.97 2.65
C TYR A 286 13.71 -2.07 3.58
N VAL A 287 13.69 -1.21 4.59
CA VAL A 287 12.51 -0.87 5.38
C VAL A 287 12.21 0.61 5.16
N ASN A 288 11.08 0.91 4.52
CA ASN A 288 10.60 2.28 4.32
C ASN A 288 9.64 2.60 5.45
N LEU A 289 9.91 3.66 6.20
CA LEU A 289 9.08 4.16 7.28
C LEU A 289 8.30 5.38 6.76
N ILE A 290 6.98 5.27 6.71
CA ILE A 290 6.10 6.37 6.33
C ILE A 290 5.55 7.00 7.59
N PHE A 291 5.98 8.23 7.87
CA PHE A 291 5.54 8.99 9.02
C PHE A 291 4.33 9.87 8.66
N PRO A 292 3.54 10.29 9.66
CA PRO A 292 2.73 11.48 9.54
C PRO A 292 3.59 12.71 9.16
N PRO A 293 3.00 13.73 8.51
CA PRO A 293 3.68 14.99 8.31
C PRO A 293 4.05 15.61 9.66
N GLU A 294 5.13 16.40 9.66
CA GLU A 294 5.58 17.20 10.82
C GLU A 294 6.14 16.39 12.01
N ILE A 295 6.32 15.07 11.88
CA ILE A 295 6.95 14.26 12.94
C ILE A 295 8.42 14.62 13.09
N VAL A 296 8.86 14.72 14.35
CA VAL A 296 10.24 15.03 14.70
C VAL A 296 11.01 13.73 14.96
N VAL A 297 12.05 13.47 14.17
CA VAL A 297 13.01 12.40 14.43
C VAL A 297 14.41 12.98 14.54
N ASP A 298 15.08 12.72 15.68
CA ASP A 298 16.38 13.33 16.02
C ASP A 298 16.40 14.86 15.79
N ASP A 299 15.39 15.56 16.30
CA ASP A 299 15.21 17.01 16.15
C ASP A 299 15.03 17.50 14.70
N HIS A 300 14.66 16.59 13.79
CA HIS A 300 14.36 16.91 12.39
C HIS A 300 12.93 16.56 12.03
N VAL A 301 12.24 17.50 11.39
CA VAL A 301 10.93 17.23 10.80
C VAL A 301 11.12 16.27 9.62
N VAL A 302 10.39 15.16 9.63
CA VAL A 302 10.44 14.12 8.60
C VAL A 302 9.04 13.65 8.23
N GLU A 303 8.81 13.46 6.93
CA GLU A 303 7.57 12.84 6.43
C GLU A 303 7.80 11.37 6.06
N THR A 304 9.04 11.03 5.68
CA THR A 304 9.45 9.65 5.36
C THR A 304 10.88 9.39 5.80
N GLY A 305 11.14 8.15 6.20
CA GLY A 305 12.48 7.65 6.49
C GLY A 305 12.74 6.35 5.74
N VAL A 306 13.97 6.15 5.28
CA VAL A 306 14.37 4.87 4.69
C VAL A 306 15.52 4.29 5.50
N VAL A 307 15.29 3.06 5.96
CA VAL A 307 16.26 2.22 6.64
C VAL A 307 16.73 1.15 5.65
N ASN A 308 18.00 1.17 5.30
CA ASN A 308 18.58 0.08 4.52
C ASN A 308 19.07 -1.03 5.48
N LEU A 309 18.50 -2.23 5.34
CA LEU A 309 18.85 -3.41 6.13
C LEU A 309 19.79 -4.39 5.40
N ALA A 310 20.23 -4.10 4.17
CA ALA A 310 21.23 -4.94 3.49
C ALA A 310 22.45 -4.14 3.02
N ALA A 311 23.61 -4.54 3.54
CA ALA A 311 24.89 -4.33 2.88
C ALA A 311 25.80 -5.56 3.05
N GLU A 312 25.35 -6.74 2.58
CA GLU A 312 26.16 -7.97 2.52
C GLU A 312 27.34 -7.90 1.53
N SER A 313 27.65 -6.77 0.88
CA SER A 313 28.72 -6.75 -0.14
C SER A 313 29.72 -5.59 -0.06
N SER A 314 29.73 -4.76 0.99
CA SER A 314 30.66 -3.61 1.02
C SER A 314 31.35 -3.32 2.35
N GLY A 315 31.13 -4.10 3.41
CA GLY A 315 31.68 -3.77 4.74
C GLY A 315 31.25 -2.37 5.24
N GLY A 316 30.15 -1.85 4.71
CA GLY A 316 29.72 -0.47 4.84
C GLY A 316 28.74 -0.26 6.00
N LYS A 317 28.97 0.80 6.77
CA LYS A 317 28.04 1.29 7.80
C LYS A 317 26.62 1.41 7.23
N ARG A 318 25.62 0.93 7.98
CA ARG A 318 24.20 1.13 7.67
C ARG A 318 23.93 2.64 7.52
N THR A 319 23.41 3.04 6.38
CA THR A 319 23.06 4.44 6.10
C THR A 319 21.57 4.63 6.29
N PHE A 320 21.22 5.43 7.29
CA PHE A 320 19.87 5.97 7.47
C PHE A 320 19.73 7.21 6.61
N THR A 321 18.74 7.19 5.71
CA THR A 321 18.43 8.35 4.88
C THR A 321 17.06 8.83 5.28
N TRP A 322 17.03 9.95 6.01
CA TRP A 322 15.84 10.75 6.16
C TRP A 322 15.58 11.47 4.85
N LEU A 323 14.47 11.16 4.21
CA LEU A 323 14.05 11.86 3.02
C LEU A 323 13.22 13.03 3.51
N ARG A 324 13.91 14.16 3.69
CA ARG A 324 13.28 15.43 4.00
C ARG A 324 12.57 15.97 2.77
N TYR A 325 11.42 16.58 3.01
CA TYR A 325 11.05 17.82 2.34
C TYR A 325 11.43 18.98 3.26
#